data_AF-A0A3N4J559-F1
#
_entry.id   AF-A0A3N4J559-F1
#
_cell.length_a   1.000
_cell.length_b   1.000
_cell.length_c   1.000
_cell.angle_alpha   90.00
_cell.angle_beta   90.00
_cell.angle_gamma   90.00
#
_symmetry.space_group_name_H-M   'P 1'
#
loop_
_entity.id
_entity.type
_entity.pdbx_description
1 polymer ?
#
loop_
_entity_poly.entity_id
_entity_poly.type
_entity_poly.pdbx_seq_one_letter_code
_entity_poly.pdbx_strand_id
1 'polypeptide(L)'
;MGGFAPRLLHNPNNPSKRALLRYLPRPRRNLLRPPLHSRGFQALSMITPLAKKYNLTLPEISFRWLTHHSALRARAMPENDGVIMAVSSLEQCRANVKDLEEGELPEEILEGLEKAWEGCTTVCPT
;
A
#
# COMPACT_ATOMS: atom_id res chain seq x y z
N MET A 1 1.07 51.10 -8.95
CA MET A 1 -0.18 51.15 -9.73
C MET A 1 -0.67 49.71 -9.86
N GLY A 2 -1.94 49.47 -9.54
CA GLY A 2 -2.55 48.15 -9.31
C GLY A 2 -2.60 47.20 -10.53
N GLY A 3 -3.17 46.00 -10.42
CA GLY A 3 -3.99 45.47 -9.34
C GLY A 3 -4.42 44.02 -9.62
N PHE A 4 -5.08 43.46 -8.61
CA PHE A 4 -6.16 42.46 -8.65
C PHE A 4 -6.08 41.30 -9.67
N ALA A 5 -5.86 40.08 -9.14
CA ALA A 5 -6.63 38.92 -9.56
C ALA A 5 -6.80 37.80 -8.48
N PRO A 6 -7.15 38.06 -7.20
CA PRO A 6 -7.59 36.97 -6.32
C PRO A 6 -9.10 36.74 -6.49
N ARG A 7 -9.55 36.23 -7.65
CA ARG A 7 -10.98 35.90 -7.82
C ARG A 7 -11.30 34.74 -8.79
N LEU A 8 -10.35 33.84 -9.04
CA LEU A 8 -10.60 32.64 -9.87
C LEU A 8 -10.63 31.32 -9.07
N LEU A 9 -10.26 31.33 -7.79
CA LEU A 9 -10.21 30.12 -6.96
C LEU A 9 -11.53 29.79 -6.24
N HIS A 10 -12.48 30.73 -6.13
CA HIS A 10 -13.68 30.54 -5.31
C HIS A 10 -14.93 30.03 -6.04
N ASN A 11 -14.89 29.82 -7.37
CA ASN A 11 -16.00 29.16 -8.08
C ASN A 11 -15.71 27.65 -8.22
N PRO A 12 -16.48 26.74 -7.60
CA PRO A 12 -16.28 25.29 -7.70
C PRO A 12 -16.64 24.72 -9.08
N ASN A 13 -17.42 25.45 -9.89
CA ASN A 13 -17.90 25.00 -11.20
C ASN A 13 -17.16 25.66 -12.39
N ASN A 14 -16.00 26.28 -12.16
CA ASN A 14 -15.24 26.92 -13.23
C ASN A 14 -14.44 25.86 -14.05
N PRO A 15 -14.77 25.62 -15.33
CA PRO A 15 -14.06 24.65 -16.18
C PRO A 15 -12.57 24.98 -16.38
N SER A 16 -12.18 26.24 -16.17
CA SER A 16 -10.78 26.70 -16.25
C SER A 16 -9.90 26.18 -15.11
N LYS A 17 -10.45 25.72 -13.98
CA LYS A 17 -9.65 25.09 -12.89
C LYS A 17 -8.98 23.79 -13.35
N ARG A 18 -9.69 22.97 -14.14
CA ARG A 18 -9.14 21.73 -14.73
C ARG A 18 -8.06 22.00 -15.77
N ALA A 19 -8.07 23.17 -16.40
CA ALA A 19 -7.00 23.61 -17.29
C ALA A 19 -5.78 24.10 -16.48
N LEU A 20 -6.01 24.90 -15.43
CA LEU A 20 -4.93 25.44 -14.58
C LEU A 20 -4.18 24.36 -13.77
N LEU A 21 -4.84 23.30 -13.32
CA LEU A 21 -4.20 22.12 -12.72
C LEU A 21 -3.20 21.41 -13.65
N ARG A 22 -3.29 21.63 -14.98
CA ARG A 22 -2.30 21.11 -15.95
C ARG A 22 -1.06 21.98 -16.07
N TYR A 23 -1.17 23.28 -15.75
CA TYR A 23 -0.10 24.26 -15.82
C TYR A 23 0.61 24.51 -14.49
N LEU A 24 0.04 24.04 -13.37
CA LEU A 24 0.81 23.92 -12.14
C LEU A 24 1.88 22.84 -12.35
N PRO A 25 3.16 23.11 -12.06
CA PRO A 25 4.19 22.09 -12.11
C PRO A 25 3.75 20.97 -11.16
N ARG A 26 3.45 19.79 -11.71
CA ARG A 26 3.26 18.61 -10.86
C ARG A 26 4.55 18.47 -10.05
N PRO A 27 4.50 18.35 -8.71
CA PRO A 27 5.71 18.05 -7.95
C PRO A 27 6.38 16.87 -8.65
N ARG A 28 7.67 17.01 -8.98
CA ARG A 28 8.38 16.02 -9.79
C ARG A 28 8.07 14.66 -9.21
N ARG A 29 7.38 13.82 -9.98
CA ARG A 29 6.82 12.53 -9.55
C ARG A 29 7.89 11.59 -8.97
N ASN A 30 9.16 11.89 -9.22
CA ASN A 30 10.35 11.16 -8.78
C ASN A 30 10.96 11.69 -7.46
N LEU A 31 10.58 12.88 -6.97
CA LEU A 31 11.07 13.41 -5.68
C LEU A 31 10.33 12.82 -4.48
N LEU A 32 9.08 12.39 -4.67
CA LEU A 32 8.22 11.82 -3.62
C LEU A 32 8.18 10.29 -3.62
N ARG A 33 8.88 9.65 -4.57
CA ARG A 33 8.92 8.20 -4.69
C ARG A 33 10.38 7.77 -4.71
N PRO A 34 11.01 7.50 -3.55
CA PRO A 34 12.30 6.85 -3.54
C PRO A 34 12.22 5.59 -4.40
N PRO A 35 13.28 5.24 -5.16
CA PRO A 35 13.28 4.04 -5.96
C PRO A 35 12.93 2.86 -5.05
N LEU A 36 11.99 2.03 -5.49
CA LEU A 36 11.76 0.72 -4.89
C LEU A 36 13.12 0.00 -4.96
N HIS A 37 13.75 -0.18 -3.80
CA HIS A 37 15.10 -0.73 -3.74
C HIS A 37 15.09 -2.14 -4.31
N SER A 38 16.15 -2.50 -5.04
CA SER A 38 16.33 -3.82 -5.67
C SER A 38 16.06 -4.98 -4.70
N ARG A 39 16.32 -4.78 -3.41
CA ARG A 39 16.08 -5.77 -2.34
C ARG A 39 14.60 -6.07 -2.09
N GLY A 40 13.72 -5.07 -2.22
CA GLY A 40 12.26 -5.30 -2.10
C GLY A 40 11.75 -6.21 -3.22
N PHE A 41 12.24 -6.01 -4.45
CA PHE A 41 11.94 -6.91 -5.56
C PHE A 41 12.54 -8.31 -5.37
N GLN A 42 13.75 -8.39 -4.81
CA GLN A 42 14.38 -9.69 -4.51
C GLN A 42 13.57 -10.49 -3.48
N ALA A 43 13.08 -9.83 -2.42
CA ALA A 43 12.17 -10.42 -1.45
C ALA A 43 10.89 -10.96 -2.14
N LEU A 44 10.29 -10.18 -3.04
CA LEU A 44 9.13 -10.64 -3.82
C LEU A 44 9.47 -11.86 -4.68
N SER A 45 10.66 -11.92 -5.29
CA SER A 45 11.09 -13.09 -6.08
C SER A 45 11.22 -14.36 -5.22
N MET A 46 11.55 -14.24 -3.93
CA MET A 46 11.61 -15.36 -3.00
C MET A 46 10.21 -15.88 -2.63
N ILE A 47 9.24 -14.98 -2.41
CA ILE A 47 7.89 -15.34 -1.95
C ILE A 47 6.98 -15.79 -3.10
N THR A 48 7.17 -15.25 -4.31
CA THR A 48 6.34 -15.57 -5.50
C THR A 48 6.20 -17.07 -5.79
N PRO A 49 7.25 -17.91 -5.76
CA PRO A 49 7.09 -19.36 -5.98
C PRO A 49 6.28 -20.04 -4.88
N LEU A 50 6.40 -19.61 -3.62
CA LEU A 50 5.61 -20.13 -2.51
C LEU A 50 4.13 -19.77 -2.66
N ALA A 51 3.85 -18.51 -3.02
CA ALA A 51 2.49 -18.06 -3.32
C ALA A 51 1.84 -18.92 -4.41
N LYS A 52 2.58 -19.22 -5.49
CA LYS A 52 2.11 -20.11 -6.56
C LYS A 52 1.89 -21.55 -6.09
N LYS A 53 2.78 -22.09 -5.25
CA LYS A 53 2.68 -23.45 -4.70
C LYS A 53 1.38 -23.64 -3.92
N TYR A 54 1.00 -22.64 -3.12
CA TYR A 54 -0.21 -22.67 -2.29
C TYR A 54 -1.44 -22.07 -2.97
N ASN A 55 -1.34 -21.68 -4.25
CA ASN A 55 -2.39 -21.00 -5.01
C ASN A 55 -2.94 -19.74 -4.30
N LEU A 56 -2.07 -19.00 -3.61
CA LEU A 56 -2.39 -17.76 -2.93
C LEU A 56 -1.88 -16.57 -3.72
N THR A 57 -2.54 -15.43 -3.57
CA THR A 57 -2.04 -14.17 -4.13
C THR A 57 -1.12 -13.45 -3.15
N LEU A 58 -0.19 -12.62 -3.65
CA LEU A 58 0.67 -11.82 -2.77
C LEU A 58 -0.12 -10.84 -1.86
N PRO A 59 -1.17 -10.15 -2.34
CA PRO A 59 -2.04 -9.35 -1.47
C PRO A 59 -2.69 -10.18 -0.37
N GLU A 60 -3.23 -11.35 -0.71
CA GLU A 60 -3.86 -12.24 0.27
C GLU A 60 -2.88 -12.67 1.36
N ILE A 61 -1.66 -13.10 0.98
CA ILE A 61 -0.59 -13.42 1.94
C ILE A 61 -0.28 -12.21 2.83
N SER A 62 -0.21 -11.01 2.25
CA SER A 62 0.10 -9.79 3.00
C SER A 62 -0.97 -9.47 4.05
N PHE A 63 -2.25 -9.56 3.67
CA PHE A 63 -3.37 -9.28 4.57
C PHE A 63 -3.47 -10.32 5.70
N ARG A 64 -3.34 -11.61 5.38
CA ARG A 64 -3.36 -12.68 6.37
C ARG A 64 -2.16 -12.62 7.32
N TRP A 65 -1.00 -12.16 6.84
CA TRP A 65 0.15 -11.91 7.71
C TRP A 65 -0.10 -10.75 8.66
N LEU A 66 -0.67 -9.64 8.18
CA LEU A 66 -1.00 -8.48 9.02
C LEU A 66 -1.99 -8.85 10.14
N THR A 67 -2.97 -9.70 9.87
CA THR A 67 -4.01 -10.04 10.86
C THR A 67 -3.59 -11.08 11.89
N HIS A 68 -2.77 -12.06 11.50
CA HIS A 68 -2.49 -13.23 12.34
C HIS A 68 -1.04 -13.32 12.83
N HIS A 69 -0.09 -12.69 12.13
CA HIS A 69 1.35 -12.87 12.36
C HIS A 69 2.10 -11.57 12.67
N SER A 70 1.43 -10.43 12.58
CA SER A 70 2.02 -9.13 12.92
C SER A 70 1.80 -8.79 14.41
N ALA A 71 2.43 -7.70 14.85
CA ALA A 71 2.22 -7.16 16.19
C ALA A 71 0.85 -6.46 16.39
N LEU A 72 0.02 -6.36 15.34
CA LEU A 72 -1.27 -5.69 15.41
C LEU A 72 -2.24 -6.46 16.30
N ARG A 73 -2.88 -5.77 17.23
CA ARG A 73 -3.94 -6.32 18.08
C ARG A 73 -5.29 -6.13 17.42
N ALA A 74 -5.48 -6.74 16.26
CA ALA A 74 -6.76 -6.73 15.57
C ALA A 74 -7.80 -7.49 16.40
N ARG A 75 -8.98 -6.91 16.62
CA ARG A 75 -10.12 -7.54 17.32
C ARG A 75 -9.89 -7.83 18.81
N ALA A 76 -8.85 -7.29 19.42
CA ALA A 76 -8.73 -7.27 20.88
C ALA A 76 -9.55 -6.09 21.45
N MET A 77 -10.03 -6.24 22.69
CA MET A 77 -10.70 -5.18 23.44
C MET A 77 -9.88 -4.97 24.72
N PRO A 78 -9.58 -3.71 25.13
CA PRO A 78 -10.03 -2.43 24.56
C PRO A 78 -9.18 -1.90 23.38
N GLU A 79 -8.06 -2.55 23.06
CA GLU A 79 -7.11 -2.11 22.03
C GLU A 79 -7.43 -2.77 20.69
N ASN A 80 -7.92 -2.00 19.72
CA ASN A 80 -8.31 -2.50 18.40
C ASN A 80 -7.53 -1.77 17.29
N ASP A 81 -6.39 -2.35 16.91
CA ASP A 81 -5.59 -1.84 15.80
C ASP A 81 -6.30 -2.07 14.46
N GLY A 82 -6.11 -1.15 13.51
CA GLY A 82 -6.75 -1.17 12.20
C GLY A 82 -5.76 -1.17 11.04
N VAL A 83 -6.14 -1.84 9.94
CA VAL A 83 -5.39 -1.83 8.68
C VAL A 83 -6.03 -0.81 7.72
N ILE A 84 -5.24 0.18 7.29
CA ILE A 84 -5.69 1.16 6.28
C ILE A 84 -5.40 0.61 4.88
N MET A 85 -6.45 0.42 4.09
CA MET A 85 -6.33 -0.07 2.71
C MET A 85 -6.57 1.06 1.70
N ALA A 86 -5.60 1.26 0.80
CA ALA A 86 -5.77 2.12 -0.37
C ALA A 86 -6.14 1.26 -1.59
N VAL A 87 -7.35 1.44 -2.11
CA VAL A 87 -7.90 0.67 -3.24
C VAL A 87 -8.29 1.59 -4.38
N SER A 88 -8.19 1.09 -5.61
CA SER A 88 -8.55 1.86 -6.81
C SER A 88 -9.92 1.50 -7.37
N SER A 89 -10.51 0.38 -6.94
CA SER A 89 -11.87 -0.03 -7.27
C SER A 89 -12.56 -0.67 -6.06
N LEU A 90 -13.90 -0.68 -6.09
CA LEU A 90 -14.70 -1.33 -5.05
C LEU A 90 -14.54 -2.86 -5.06
N GLU A 91 -14.33 -3.45 -6.23
CA GLU A 91 -14.12 -4.89 -6.38
C GLU A 91 -12.83 -5.35 -5.69
N GLN A 92 -11.73 -4.60 -5.87
CA GLN A 92 -10.48 -4.82 -5.14
C GLN A 92 -10.69 -4.72 -3.62
N CYS A 93 -11.49 -3.74 -3.17
CA CYS A 93 -11.82 -3.60 -1.76
C CYS A 93 -12.51 -4.86 -1.21
N ARG A 94 -13.52 -5.36 -1.92
CA ARG A 94 -14.27 -6.56 -1.49
C ARG A 94 -13.39 -7.79 -1.43
N ALA A 95 -12.53 -7.99 -2.42
CA ALA A 95 -11.56 -9.09 -2.42
C ALA A 95 -10.59 -8.98 -1.23
N ASN A 96 -9.95 -7.83 -1.04
CA ASN A 96 -9.00 -7.62 0.05
C ASN A 96 -9.62 -7.75 1.45
N VAL A 97 -10.87 -7.29 1.62
CA VAL A 97 -11.60 -7.45 2.89
C VAL A 97 -11.85 -8.93 3.18
N LYS A 98 -12.21 -9.71 2.15
CA LYS A 98 -12.37 -11.16 2.32
C LYS A 98 -11.06 -11.81 2.76
N ASP A 99 -9.93 -11.42 2.17
CA ASP A 99 -8.61 -11.97 2.50
C ASP A 99 -8.20 -11.68 3.97
N LEU A 100 -8.69 -10.58 4.57
CA LEU A 100 -8.46 -10.25 6.00
C LEU A 100 -9.25 -11.15 6.96
N GLU A 101 -10.28 -11.84 6.49
CA GLU A 101 -11.10 -12.77 7.28
C GLU A 101 -10.62 -14.22 7.17
N GLU A 102 -9.77 -14.51 6.18
CA GLU A 102 -9.16 -15.83 6.01
C GLU A 102 -8.20 -16.15 7.16
N GLY A 103 -7.98 -17.45 7.39
CA GLY A 103 -7.21 -17.96 8.52
C GLY A 103 -5.68 -17.80 8.40
N GLU A 104 -4.97 -18.43 9.32
CA GLU A 104 -3.51 -18.42 9.40
C GLU A 104 -2.84 -18.93 8.12
N LEU A 105 -1.62 -18.44 7.85
CA LEU A 105 -0.82 -18.87 6.71
C LEU A 105 -0.08 -20.18 7.02
N PRO A 106 0.19 -21.01 6.00
CA PRO A 106 1.08 -22.16 6.14
C PRO A 106 2.49 -21.76 6.61
N GLU A 107 3.10 -22.60 7.44
CA GLU A 107 4.43 -22.36 8.03
C GLU A 107 5.52 -22.12 6.98
N GLU A 108 5.50 -22.84 5.86
CA GLU A 108 6.47 -22.65 4.77
C GLU A 108 6.42 -21.23 4.17
N ILE A 109 5.23 -20.61 4.12
CA ILE A 109 5.09 -19.22 3.67
C ILE A 109 5.65 -18.26 4.72
N LEU A 110 5.41 -18.52 6.01
CA LEU A 110 5.93 -17.70 7.10
C LEU A 110 7.47 -17.71 7.13
N GLU A 111 8.09 -18.89 7.00
CA GLU A 111 9.55 -18.98 6.89
C GLU A 111 10.09 -18.23 5.67
N GLY A 112 9.37 -18.30 4.54
CA GLY A 112 9.73 -17.57 3.33
C GLY A 112 9.65 -16.05 3.51
N LEU A 113 8.64 -15.57 4.23
CA LEU A 113 8.45 -14.16 4.57
C LEU A 113 9.55 -13.66 5.51
N GLU A 114 9.94 -14.43 6.53
CA GLU A 114 11.01 -14.06 7.47
C GLU A 114 12.35 -13.92 6.74
N LYS A 115 12.71 -14.90 5.91
CA LYS A 115 13.93 -14.84 5.08
C LYS A 115 13.92 -13.64 4.13
N ALA A 116 12.77 -13.33 3.57
CA ALA A 116 12.59 -12.17 2.69
C ALA A 116 12.73 -10.84 3.47
N TRP A 117 12.22 -10.79 4.71
CA TRP A 117 12.34 -9.65 5.62
C TRP A 117 13.80 -9.37 6.01
N GLU A 118 14.54 -10.40 6.42
CA GLU A 118 15.97 -10.30 6.73
C GLU A 118 16.78 -9.71 5.57
N GLY A 119 16.46 -10.09 4.33
CA GLY A 119 17.11 -9.58 3.13
C GLY A 119 16.87 -8.09 2.85
N CYS A 120 15.73 -7.54 3.29
CA CYS A 120 15.32 -6.17 3.00
C CYS A 120 15.34 -5.21 4.19
N THR A 121 15.53 -5.69 5.42
CA THR A 121 15.56 -4.85 6.63
C THR A 121 16.57 -3.69 6.54
N THR A 122 17.73 -3.91 5.90
CA THR A 122 18.77 -2.87 5.78
C THR A 122 18.41 -1.70 4.88
N VAL A 123 17.35 -1.82 4.07
CA VAL A 123 16.86 -0.75 3.19
C VAL A 123 15.52 -0.18 3.65
N CYS A 124 14.98 -0.68 4.76
CA CYS A 124 13.79 -0.12 5.37
C CYS A 124 14.13 1.26 5.98
N PRO A 125 13.33 2.31 5.72
CA PRO A 125 13.52 3.59 6.39
C PRO A 125 13.28 3.41 7.90
N THR A 126 14.25 3.82 8.71
CA THR A 126 14.11 3.98 10.17
C THR A 126 13.33 5.23 10.52
#